data_AF-A0AAU0ZTH4-F1
#
_entry.id   AF-A0AAU0ZTH4-F1
#
_cell.length_a   1.000
_cell.length_b   1.000
_cell.length_c   1.000
_cell.angle_alpha   90.00
_cell.angle_beta   90.00
_cell.angle_gamma   90.00
#
_symmetry.space_group_name_H-M   'P 1'
#
loop_
_entity.id
_entity.type
_entity.pdbx_description
1 polymer ?
#
loop_
_entity_poly.entity_id
_entity_poly.type
_entity_poly.pdbx_seq_one_letter_code
_entity_poly.pdbx_strand_id
1 'polypeptide(L)'
;MSTTALAGGGTGFCRVTVAAPDARIDVALPEDAALADIYPEILQLSGQSQAEGDPTGYHLVRRDGTVLDAGRSLADQRVLDGDVLMLRPFSESLPAAVFDDVSDAVASAVRRDRRRWSDDLMSVVGLGAGVLLLTLMAFALWFSNPIKRDMHSLPGIIAGVVGVLLVALSVVRARVYDDRAASTSLGLAALPHLLIAGSGIFPTGADSGPGRLQLLSGCVVVLIASALLVVLLPHGDAVFVAAALGSAVGALATFGALMTEASPSEVAGVTAVVAIIALAWLPGMSARSARLPIGYRSPDQISQGRDYGRDEEEHIDFDRIGAQVRRAHELLLGLVIGCAALAVASAGVVLGFSDDVWAQLLALAAGIALMLRARLFDYTAQVASLVVCGLVILGLLILGVTLNTPHALLQSFIQGDSAPLNIHILWFAAAIGGGAALLVIVGLSVPRKGVSPFWGRMLDLFDGFVLLTLVPLCLAVLGLYTQVRSMVS
;
A
#
# COMPACT_ATOMS: atom_id res chain seq x y z
N MET A 1 33.40 -28.16 -63.67
CA MET A 1 32.22 -27.34 -63.29
C MET A 1 31.78 -27.79 -61.92
N SER A 2 31.91 -26.91 -60.92
CA SER A 2 31.03 -26.77 -59.74
C SER A 2 31.69 -25.77 -58.79
N THR A 3 31.52 -24.51 -59.19
CA THR A 3 31.14 -23.34 -58.39
C THR A 3 31.66 -23.27 -56.94
N THR A 4 32.72 -22.49 -56.78
CA THR A 4 33.03 -21.71 -55.58
C THR A 4 31.84 -20.80 -55.25
N ALA A 5 31.16 -21.04 -54.13
CA ALA A 5 30.22 -20.10 -53.55
C ALA A 5 30.90 -19.39 -52.38
N LEU A 6 31.36 -18.16 -52.64
CA LEU A 6 31.63 -17.16 -51.60
C LEU A 6 30.29 -16.77 -50.98
N ALA A 7 30.08 -17.09 -49.71
CA ALA A 7 28.94 -16.62 -48.93
C ALA A 7 29.43 -15.60 -47.88
N GLY A 8 28.87 -14.39 -48.00
CA GLY A 8 28.86 -13.22 -47.11
C GLY A 8 29.71 -13.21 -45.84
N GLY A 9 30.59 -12.21 -45.74
CA GLY A 9 31.31 -11.88 -44.52
C GLY A 9 30.39 -11.41 -43.39
N GLY A 10 30.13 -12.32 -42.45
CA GLY A 10 29.90 -11.97 -41.04
C GLY A 10 31.24 -11.88 -40.33
N THR A 11 31.31 -11.19 -39.20
CA THR A 11 32.57 -10.98 -38.46
C THR A 11 33.12 -12.25 -37.80
N GLY A 12 32.55 -13.45 -38.05
CA GLY A 12 32.85 -14.67 -37.29
C GLY A 12 32.21 -14.67 -35.90
N PHE A 13 31.36 -13.69 -35.61
CA PHE A 13 30.76 -13.45 -34.30
C PHE A 13 29.27 -13.17 -34.43
N CYS A 14 28.49 -13.73 -33.51
CA CYS A 14 27.07 -13.54 -33.32
C CYS A 14 26.83 -12.74 -32.03
N ARG A 15 26.17 -11.59 -32.11
CA ARG A 15 25.76 -10.75 -30.99
C ARG A 15 24.47 -11.29 -30.40
N VAL A 16 24.53 -11.80 -29.18
CA VAL A 16 23.38 -12.33 -28.46
C VAL A 16 23.22 -11.64 -27.11
N THR A 17 21.99 -11.53 -26.65
CA THR A 17 21.71 -11.18 -25.26
C THR A 17 21.65 -12.47 -24.45
N VAL A 18 22.48 -12.61 -23.43
CA VAL A 18 22.37 -13.67 -22.42
C VAL A 18 21.65 -13.12 -21.19
N ALA A 19 20.48 -13.67 -20.89
CA ALA A 19 19.71 -13.40 -19.68
C ALA A 19 19.99 -14.49 -18.63
N ALA A 20 20.80 -14.15 -17.64
CA ALA A 20 21.06 -14.94 -16.44
C ALA A 20 20.05 -14.60 -15.32
N PRO A 21 19.97 -15.38 -14.23
CA PRO A 21 19.00 -15.15 -13.15
C PRO A 21 19.06 -13.73 -12.57
N ASP A 22 20.27 -13.21 -12.35
CA ASP A 22 20.50 -11.92 -11.69
C ASP A 22 21.18 -10.89 -12.61
N ALA A 23 21.43 -11.23 -13.87
CA ALA A 23 22.17 -10.37 -14.79
C ALA A 23 21.68 -10.51 -16.23
N ARG A 24 21.82 -9.44 -17.01
CA ARG A 24 21.59 -9.45 -18.46
C ARG A 24 22.81 -8.85 -19.13
N ILE A 25 23.45 -9.61 -20.00
CA ILE A 25 24.66 -9.19 -20.71
C ILE A 25 24.46 -9.33 -22.21
N ASP A 26 24.97 -8.38 -22.98
CA ASP A 26 25.03 -8.47 -24.44
C ASP A 26 26.47 -8.84 -24.82
N VAL A 27 26.63 -9.99 -25.46
CA VAL A 27 27.94 -10.58 -25.76
C VAL A 27 28.03 -10.93 -27.25
N ALA A 28 29.20 -10.69 -27.83
CA ALA A 28 29.52 -11.15 -29.17
C ALA A 28 30.28 -12.47 -29.05
N LEU A 29 29.64 -13.58 -29.43
CA LEU A 29 30.18 -14.93 -29.30
C LEU A 29 30.62 -15.45 -30.66
N PRO A 30 31.72 -16.22 -30.76
CA PRO A 30 32.14 -16.82 -32.04
C PRO A 30 31.03 -17.71 -32.62
N GLU A 31 30.70 -17.54 -33.90
CA GLU A 31 29.57 -18.26 -34.51
C GLU A 31 29.89 -19.72 -34.83
N ASP A 32 31.17 -20.02 -35.09
CA ASP A 32 31.68 -21.32 -35.54
C ASP A 32 32.28 -22.19 -34.42
N ALA A 33 32.46 -21.65 -33.20
CA ALA A 33 33.01 -22.40 -32.09
C ALA A 33 31.93 -23.19 -31.35
N ALA A 34 32.30 -24.37 -30.82
CA ALA A 34 31.37 -25.16 -30.02
C ALA A 34 30.97 -24.41 -28.75
N LEU A 35 29.69 -24.47 -28.40
CA LEU A 35 29.16 -23.74 -27.26
C LEU A 35 29.85 -24.14 -25.93
N ALA A 36 30.29 -25.40 -25.81
CA ALA A 36 31.10 -25.92 -24.71
C ALA A 36 32.36 -25.09 -24.42
N ASP A 37 33.03 -24.61 -25.47
CA ASP A 37 34.30 -23.88 -25.35
C ASP A 37 34.07 -22.42 -24.91
N ILE A 38 32.89 -21.88 -25.17
CA ILE A 38 32.52 -20.49 -24.89
C ILE A 38 31.81 -20.34 -23.53
N TYR A 39 31.22 -21.42 -22.99
CA TYR A 39 30.49 -21.42 -21.71
C TYR A 39 31.26 -20.79 -20.53
N PRO A 40 32.54 -21.12 -20.28
CA PRO A 40 33.27 -20.55 -19.15
C PRO A 40 33.34 -19.02 -19.21
N GLU A 41 33.48 -18.47 -20.40
CA GLU A 41 33.56 -17.03 -20.64
C GLU A 41 32.19 -16.37 -20.46
N ILE A 42 31.11 -17.00 -20.93
CA ILE A 42 29.73 -16.53 -20.68
C ILE A 42 29.41 -16.50 -19.18
N LEU A 43 29.84 -17.53 -18.43
CA LEU A 43 29.63 -17.60 -16.98
C LEU A 43 30.42 -16.52 -16.25
N GLN A 44 31.67 -16.31 -16.63
CA GLN A 44 32.51 -15.25 -16.09
C GLN A 44 31.91 -13.86 -16.36
N LEU A 45 31.48 -13.60 -17.59
CA LEU A 45 30.87 -12.32 -17.98
C LEU A 45 29.51 -12.07 -17.33
N SER A 46 28.74 -13.13 -17.07
CA SER A 46 27.44 -13.04 -16.40
C SER A 46 27.53 -13.02 -14.87
N GLY A 47 28.76 -13.09 -14.32
CA GLY A 47 29.01 -13.10 -12.87
C GLY A 47 28.40 -14.31 -12.17
N GLN A 48 28.07 -15.37 -12.90
CA GLN A 48 27.43 -16.56 -12.34
C GLN A 48 28.48 -17.45 -11.69
N SER A 49 28.37 -17.58 -10.37
CA SER A 49 29.20 -18.44 -9.53
C SER A 49 28.36 -19.61 -9.05
N GLN A 50 28.88 -20.82 -9.19
CA GLN A 50 28.20 -22.01 -8.72
C GLN A 50 28.13 -22.04 -7.18
N ALA A 51 26.93 -22.24 -6.63
CA ALA A 51 26.77 -22.47 -5.20
C ALA A 51 27.25 -23.88 -4.82
N GLU A 52 27.88 -24.00 -3.66
CA GLU A 52 28.44 -25.27 -3.17
C GLU A 52 27.31 -26.28 -2.91
N GLY A 53 27.23 -27.33 -3.75
CA GLY A 53 26.23 -28.40 -3.64
C GLY A 53 25.19 -28.51 -4.79
N ASP A 54 25.15 -27.59 -5.75
CA ASP A 54 24.25 -27.69 -6.93
C ASP A 54 24.88 -28.54 -8.05
N PRO A 55 24.12 -29.40 -8.77
CA PRO A 55 24.62 -30.15 -9.93
C PRO A 55 25.35 -29.25 -10.93
N THR A 56 26.49 -29.71 -11.44
CA THR A 56 27.36 -28.94 -12.32
C THR A 56 26.76 -28.70 -13.70
N GLY A 57 26.61 -27.43 -14.06
CA GLY A 57 26.38 -27.02 -15.45
C GLY A 57 25.35 -25.89 -15.58
N TYR A 58 25.49 -25.12 -16.65
CA TYR A 58 24.47 -24.20 -17.12
C TYR A 58 24.12 -24.56 -18.56
N HIS A 59 22.87 -24.33 -18.94
CA HIS A 59 22.40 -24.49 -20.30
C HIS A 59 21.87 -23.16 -20.84
N LEU A 60 22.08 -22.94 -22.14
CA LEU A 60 21.50 -21.81 -22.85
C LEU A 60 20.22 -22.29 -23.51
N VAL A 61 19.14 -21.59 -23.22
CA VAL A 61 17.79 -21.94 -23.67
C VAL A 61 17.26 -20.79 -24.50
N ARG A 62 16.75 -21.08 -25.69
CA ARG A 62 16.06 -20.08 -26.49
C ARG A 62 14.76 -19.64 -25.82
N ARG A 63 14.23 -18.50 -26.29
CA ARG A 63 12.93 -17.98 -25.87
C ARG A 63 11.76 -18.95 -26.09
N ASP A 64 11.87 -19.84 -27.06
CA ASP A 64 10.88 -20.89 -27.35
C ASP A 64 10.99 -22.11 -26.42
N GLY A 65 11.96 -22.14 -25.51
CA GLY A 65 12.21 -23.24 -24.58
C GLY A 65 13.16 -24.31 -25.11
N THR A 66 13.71 -24.16 -26.33
CA THR A 66 14.67 -25.11 -26.89
C THR A 66 16.02 -24.98 -26.19
N VAL A 67 16.52 -26.08 -25.63
CA VAL A 67 17.85 -26.15 -25.02
C VAL A 67 18.89 -26.28 -26.13
N LEU A 68 19.90 -25.40 -26.13
CA LEU A 68 21.04 -25.47 -27.05
C LEU A 68 21.98 -26.61 -26.64
N ASP A 69 22.42 -27.36 -27.63
CA ASP A 69 23.40 -28.42 -27.53
C ASP A 69 24.81 -27.82 -27.34
N ALA A 70 25.47 -28.19 -26.25
CA ALA A 70 26.81 -27.72 -25.92
C ALA A 70 27.86 -28.18 -26.95
N GLY A 71 27.62 -29.30 -27.64
CA GLY A 71 28.55 -29.87 -28.62
C GLY A 71 28.51 -29.23 -30.00
N ARG A 72 27.63 -28.24 -30.23
CA ARG A 72 27.42 -27.61 -31.54
C ARG A 72 27.71 -26.11 -31.51
N SER A 73 28.04 -25.56 -32.68
CA SER A 73 28.24 -24.12 -32.84
C SER A 73 26.92 -23.33 -32.80
N LEU A 74 26.99 -22.02 -32.60
CA LEU A 74 25.82 -21.14 -32.66
C LEU A 74 25.22 -21.10 -34.07
N ALA A 75 26.08 -21.09 -35.10
CA ALA A 75 25.68 -21.13 -36.50
C ALA A 75 24.92 -22.43 -36.85
N ASP A 76 25.40 -23.60 -36.40
CA ASP A 76 24.75 -24.90 -36.63
C ASP A 76 23.36 -24.99 -35.97
N GLN A 77 23.19 -24.28 -34.87
CA GLN A 77 21.94 -24.20 -34.12
C GLN A 77 21.05 -23.03 -34.58
N ARG A 78 21.47 -22.32 -35.64
CA ARG A 78 20.79 -21.19 -36.29
C ARG A 78 20.54 -20.00 -35.36
N VAL A 79 21.40 -19.77 -34.38
CA VAL A 79 21.29 -18.61 -33.48
C VAL A 79 21.67 -17.36 -34.26
N LEU A 80 20.78 -16.38 -34.28
CA LEU A 80 20.93 -15.17 -35.07
C LEU A 80 21.36 -13.98 -34.21
N ASP A 81 21.97 -12.98 -34.86
CA ASP A 81 22.25 -11.69 -34.25
C ASP A 81 20.97 -11.08 -33.65
N GLY A 82 21.04 -10.73 -32.36
CA GLY A 82 19.94 -10.18 -31.58
C GLY A 82 19.08 -11.23 -30.87
N ASP A 83 19.38 -12.53 -31.00
CA ASP A 83 18.69 -13.57 -30.24
C ASP A 83 18.92 -13.39 -28.72
N VAL A 84 17.86 -13.65 -27.95
CA VAL A 84 17.91 -13.66 -26.49
C VAL A 84 17.96 -15.10 -26.00
N LEU A 85 19.06 -15.45 -25.34
CA LEU A 85 19.30 -16.76 -24.75
C LEU A 85 19.19 -16.66 -23.22
N MET A 86 18.41 -17.55 -22.62
CA MET A 86 18.30 -17.68 -21.18
C MET A 86 19.36 -18.64 -20.66
N LEU A 87 20.19 -18.19 -19.74
CA LEU A 87 21.15 -19.03 -19.04
C LEU A 87 20.46 -19.65 -17.82
N ARG A 88 20.25 -20.96 -17.84
CA ARG A 88 19.57 -21.70 -16.76
C ARG A 88 20.51 -22.69 -16.08
N PRO A 89 20.44 -22.85 -14.75
CA PRO A 89 21.14 -23.91 -14.04
C PRO A 89 20.73 -25.30 -14.54
N PHE A 90 21.67 -26.24 -14.59
CA PHE A 90 21.39 -27.64 -14.92
C PHE A 90 20.32 -28.25 -14.03
N SER A 91 20.31 -27.87 -12.74
CA SER A 91 19.34 -28.26 -11.72
C SER A 91 17.88 -28.01 -12.13
N GLU A 92 17.62 -26.99 -12.94
CA GLU A 92 16.28 -26.66 -13.43
C GLU A 92 15.85 -27.43 -14.69
N SER A 93 16.79 -28.11 -15.34
CA SER A 93 16.57 -28.85 -16.59
C SER A 93 16.49 -30.37 -16.41
N LEU A 94 16.70 -30.87 -15.20
CA LEU A 94 16.53 -32.29 -14.89
C LEU A 94 15.07 -32.71 -15.14
N PRO A 95 14.84 -33.90 -15.74
CA PRO A 95 13.53 -34.50 -15.77
C PRO A 95 12.94 -34.54 -14.35
N ALA A 96 11.61 -34.41 -14.25
CA ALA A 96 10.93 -34.57 -12.98
C ALA A 96 11.38 -35.87 -12.30
N ALA A 97 11.75 -35.80 -11.02
CA ALA A 97 12.18 -36.96 -10.27
C ALA A 97 11.13 -38.06 -10.39
N VAL A 98 11.52 -39.19 -10.99
CA VAL A 98 10.69 -40.38 -11.06
C VAL A 98 10.86 -41.08 -9.73
N PHE A 99 9.82 -41.06 -8.90
CA PHE A 99 9.81 -41.76 -7.63
C PHE A 99 9.30 -43.17 -7.86
N ASP A 100 10.07 -44.17 -7.42
CA ASP A 100 9.69 -45.58 -7.54
C ASP A 100 8.58 -45.97 -6.55
N ASP A 101 8.35 -45.15 -5.52
CA ASP A 101 7.34 -45.37 -4.49
C ASP A 101 6.33 -44.20 -4.45
N VAL A 102 5.04 -44.54 -4.55
CA VAL A 102 3.92 -43.60 -4.45
C VAL A 102 3.93 -42.87 -3.09
N SER A 103 4.34 -43.55 -2.02
CA SER A 103 4.43 -42.94 -0.69
C SER A 103 5.51 -41.86 -0.63
N ASP A 104 6.61 -42.03 -1.34
CA ASP A 104 7.71 -41.06 -1.39
C ASP A 104 7.42 -39.92 -2.37
N ALA A 105 6.69 -40.19 -3.46
CA ALA A 105 6.10 -39.16 -4.31
C ALA A 105 5.10 -38.27 -3.54
N VAL A 106 4.22 -38.87 -2.73
CA VAL A 106 3.28 -38.12 -1.89
C VAL A 106 4.02 -37.36 -0.80
N ALA A 107 4.98 -37.98 -0.13
CA ALA A 107 5.75 -37.34 0.93
C ALA A 107 6.61 -36.17 0.39
N SER A 108 7.21 -36.31 -0.79
CA SER A 108 7.95 -35.22 -1.47
C SER A 108 7.01 -34.12 -1.96
N ALA A 109 5.84 -34.44 -2.51
CA ALA A 109 4.82 -33.46 -2.89
C ALA A 109 4.32 -32.67 -1.68
N VAL A 110 4.05 -33.33 -0.55
CA VAL A 110 3.62 -32.69 0.71
C VAL A 110 4.77 -31.95 1.41
N ARG A 111 6.03 -32.30 1.15
CA ARG A 111 7.21 -31.53 1.61
C ARG A 111 7.42 -30.26 0.76
N ARG A 112 7.11 -30.33 -0.54
CA ARG A 112 7.25 -29.21 -1.48
C ARG A 112 6.10 -28.20 -1.37
N ASP A 113 4.96 -28.59 -0.80
CA ASP A 113 3.89 -27.67 -0.45
C ASP A 113 4.33 -26.71 0.67
N ARG A 114 4.48 -25.43 0.32
CA ARG A 114 4.97 -24.33 1.19
C ARG A 114 4.01 -23.95 2.34
N ARG A 115 3.09 -24.84 2.73
CA ARG A 115 2.05 -24.61 3.74
C ARG A 115 2.38 -25.16 5.12
N ARG A 116 3.62 -25.57 5.37
CA ARG A 116 4.05 -26.04 6.69
C ARG A 116 4.36 -24.84 7.59
N TRP A 117 3.99 -24.96 8.86
CA TRP A 117 4.35 -24.00 9.90
C TRP A 117 5.86 -23.78 9.88
N SER A 118 6.29 -22.52 9.78
CA SER A 118 7.68 -22.10 9.74
C SER A 118 7.96 -21.08 10.83
N ASP A 119 9.23 -20.88 11.16
CA ASP A 119 9.64 -19.86 12.12
C ASP A 119 9.24 -18.44 11.66
N ASP A 120 9.25 -18.20 10.34
CA ASP A 120 8.74 -16.96 9.76
C ASP A 120 7.25 -16.76 10.04
N LEU A 121 6.43 -17.80 9.85
CA LEU A 121 5.00 -17.75 10.16
C LEU A 121 4.78 -17.56 11.67
N MET A 122 5.59 -18.21 12.51
CA MET A 122 5.54 -18.05 13.96
C MET A 122 5.88 -16.61 14.39
N SER A 123 6.88 -16.00 13.76
CA SER A 123 7.26 -14.61 13.98
C SER A 123 6.13 -13.65 13.56
N VAL A 124 5.57 -13.83 12.36
CA VAL A 124 4.46 -13.01 11.86
C VAL A 124 3.23 -13.11 12.75
N VAL A 125 2.84 -14.32 13.15
CA VAL A 125 1.70 -14.55 14.05
C VAL A 125 1.97 -13.98 15.44
N GLY A 126 3.17 -14.20 15.99
CA GLY A 126 3.58 -13.70 17.30
C GLY A 126 3.59 -12.18 17.37
N LEU A 127 4.19 -11.51 16.39
CA LEU A 127 4.20 -10.06 16.27
C LEU A 127 2.79 -9.51 16.05
N GLY A 128 2.01 -10.12 15.16
CA GLY A 128 0.62 -9.73 14.91
C GLY A 128 -0.25 -9.84 16.16
N ALA A 129 -0.17 -10.95 16.89
CA ALA A 129 -0.88 -11.16 18.15
C ALA A 129 -0.43 -10.19 19.24
N GLY A 130 0.87 -9.90 19.32
CA GLY A 130 1.43 -8.91 20.23
C GLY A 130 0.89 -7.50 19.98
N VAL A 131 0.90 -7.05 18.72
CA VAL A 131 0.33 -5.75 18.32
C VAL A 131 -1.17 -5.70 18.63
N LEU A 132 -1.90 -6.78 18.37
CA LEU A 132 -3.32 -6.87 18.67
C LEU A 132 -3.58 -6.74 20.17
N LEU A 133 -2.87 -7.50 21.02
CA LEU A 133 -3.04 -7.44 22.48
C LEU A 133 -2.64 -6.08 23.05
N LEU A 134 -1.58 -5.46 22.55
CA LEU A 134 -1.18 -4.11 22.95
C LEU A 134 -2.24 -3.08 22.53
N THR A 135 -2.79 -3.19 21.33
CA THR A 135 -3.89 -2.32 20.88
C THR A 135 -5.14 -2.50 21.75
N LEU A 136 -5.48 -3.75 22.10
CA LEU A 136 -6.57 -4.06 23.03
C LEU A 136 -6.29 -3.55 24.44
N MET A 137 -5.03 -3.52 24.88
CA MET A 137 -4.66 -2.88 26.14
C MET A 137 -4.89 -1.37 26.09
N ALA A 138 -4.59 -0.71 24.96
CA ALA A 138 -4.86 0.71 24.76
C ALA A 138 -6.37 0.98 24.92
N PHE A 139 -7.17 0.14 24.25
CA PHE A 139 -8.62 0.17 24.35
C PHE A 139 -9.09 -0.06 25.79
N ALA A 140 -8.58 -1.09 26.47
CA ALA A 140 -8.93 -1.36 27.86
C ALA A 140 -8.61 -0.19 28.79
N LEU A 141 -7.46 0.47 28.61
CA LEU A 141 -7.08 1.66 29.38
C LEU A 141 -8.04 2.83 29.09
N TRP A 142 -8.42 3.05 27.83
CA TRP A 142 -9.38 4.08 27.44
C TRP A 142 -10.75 3.91 28.11
N PHE A 143 -11.22 2.67 28.24
CA PHE A 143 -12.51 2.34 28.86
C PHE A 143 -12.42 1.99 30.36
N SER A 144 -11.22 1.98 30.95
CA SER A 144 -11.01 1.61 32.36
C SER A 144 -11.69 2.55 33.36
N ASN A 145 -11.91 3.82 32.98
CA ASN A 145 -12.67 4.79 33.77
C ASN A 145 -14.09 4.95 33.18
N PRO A 146 -15.10 4.25 33.73
CA PRO A 146 -16.42 4.14 33.11
C PRO A 146 -17.24 5.43 33.16
N ILE A 147 -16.94 6.36 34.08
CA ILE A 147 -17.81 7.51 34.32
C ILE A 147 -17.41 8.69 33.41
N LYS A 148 -16.12 8.84 33.05
CA LYS A 148 -15.65 10.05 32.33
C LYS A 148 -14.51 9.85 31.32
N ARG A 149 -13.97 8.63 31.19
CA ARG A 149 -12.77 8.34 30.38
C ARG A 149 -11.64 9.35 30.61
N ASP A 150 -11.49 9.83 31.84
CA ASP A 150 -10.49 10.82 32.20
C ASP A 150 -9.10 10.18 32.15
N MET A 151 -8.30 10.64 31.21
CA MET A 151 -6.96 10.13 30.95
C MET A 151 -5.88 10.92 31.69
N HIS A 152 -6.21 12.02 32.37
CA HIS A 152 -5.33 12.70 33.32
C HIS A 152 -5.31 11.94 34.67
N SER A 153 -5.08 10.64 34.58
CA SER A 153 -5.08 9.73 35.72
C SER A 153 -4.18 8.53 35.44
N LEU A 154 -4.14 7.55 36.34
CA LEU A 154 -3.28 6.37 36.25
C LEU A 154 -3.29 5.68 34.87
N PRO A 155 -4.44 5.48 34.17
CA PRO A 155 -4.48 4.84 32.86
C PRO A 155 -3.69 5.61 31.78
N GLY A 156 -3.71 6.95 31.80
CA GLY A 156 -2.93 7.77 30.88
C GLY A 156 -1.43 7.71 31.16
N ILE A 157 -1.03 7.63 32.43
CA ILE A 157 0.37 7.43 32.83
C ILE A 157 0.85 6.05 32.36
N ILE A 158 0.07 4.99 32.60
CA ILE A 158 0.39 3.64 32.13
C ILE A 158 0.53 3.63 30.61
N ALA A 159 -0.43 4.21 29.89
CA ALA A 159 -0.37 4.33 28.43
C ALA A 159 0.90 5.07 27.98
N GLY A 160 1.27 6.16 28.67
CA GLY A 160 2.48 6.92 28.36
C GLY A 160 3.76 6.10 28.54
N VAL A 161 3.89 5.43 29.68
CA VAL A 161 5.04 4.56 29.99
C VAL A 161 5.17 3.43 28.97
N VAL A 162 4.07 2.73 28.68
CA VAL A 162 4.09 1.63 27.70
C VAL A 162 4.39 2.17 26.30
N GLY A 163 3.78 3.28 25.89
CA GLY A 163 4.03 3.92 24.60
C GLY A 163 5.51 4.29 24.41
N VAL A 164 6.13 4.93 25.40
CA VAL A 164 7.56 5.28 25.36
C VAL A 164 8.45 4.03 25.34
N LEU A 165 8.12 3.01 26.13
CA LEU A 165 8.86 1.74 26.14
C LEU A 165 8.80 1.05 24.77
N LEU A 166 7.63 1.01 24.14
CA LEU A 166 7.45 0.41 22.81
C LEU A 166 8.20 1.17 21.72
N VAL A 167 8.23 2.51 21.77
CA VAL A 167 9.09 3.32 20.87
C VAL A 167 10.56 2.98 21.08
N ALA A 168 11.02 2.92 22.33
CA ALA A 168 12.41 2.58 22.62
C ALA A 168 12.77 1.17 22.11
N LEU A 169 11.92 0.17 22.36
CA LEU A 169 12.10 -1.19 21.88
C LEU A 169 12.06 -1.27 20.35
N SER A 170 11.18 -0.51 19.70
CA SER A 170 11.12 -0.40 18.23
C SER A 170 12.45 0.10 17.66
N VAL A 171 13.01 1.16 18.23
CA VAL A 171 14.30 1.73 17.80
C VAL A 171 15.45 0.75 18.05
N VAL A 172 15.48 0.09 19.21
CA VAL A 172 16.49 -0.93 19.53
C VAL A 172 16.42 -2.10 18.55
N ARG A 173 15.22 -2.60 18.23
CA ARG A 173 15.03 -3.68 17.25
C ARG A 173 15.51 -3.29 15.85
N ALA A 174 15.24 -2.05 15.43
CA ALA A 174 15.72 -1.54 14.14
C ALA A 174 17.24 -1.34 14.09
N ARG A 175 17.85 -0.79 15.15
CA ARG A 175 19.26 -0.37 15.12
C ARG A 175 20.27 -1.41 15.57
N VAL A 176 19.87 -2.31 16.48
CA VAL A 176 20.77 -3.30 17.09
C VAL A 176 20.57 -4.68 16.45
N TYR A 177 19.32 -5.05 16.17
CA TYR A 177 18.96 -6.38 15.68
C TYR A 177 18.66 -6.42 14.17
N ASP A 178 18.61 -5.27 13.50
CA ASP A 178 18.18 -5.11 12.10
C ASP A 178 16.83 -5.82 11.79
N ASP A 179 15.97 -5.93 12.81
CA ASP A 179 14.68 -6.62 12.71
C ASP A 179 13.58 -5.62 12.36
N ARG A 180 13.35 -5.45 11.06
CA ARG A 180 12.35 -4.54 10.50
C ARG A 180 10.93 -4.91 10.94
N ALA A 181 10.59 -6.19 10.98
CA ALA A 181 9.22 -6.62 11.26
C ALA A 181 8.88 -6.32 12.72
N ALA A 182 9.73 -6.73 13.67
CA ALA A 182 9.51 -6.42 15.08
C ALA A 182 9.54 -4.91 15.36
N SER A 183 10.46 -4.17 14.72
CA SER A 183 10.54 -2.72 14.89
C SER A 183 9.25 -2.01 14.46
N THR A 184 8.74 -2.31 13.27
CA THR A 184 7.52 -1.68 12.74
C THR A 184 6.29 -2.09 13.56
N SER A 185 6.18 -3.37 13.95
CA SER A 185 5.10 -3.85 14.82
C SER A 185 5.06 -3.13 16.18
N LEU A 186 6.20 -3.05 16.88
CA LEU A 186 6.27 -2.39 18.19
C LEU A 186 6.01 -0.88 18.09
N GLY A 187 6.55 -0.22 17.06
CA GLY A 187 6.30 1.19 16.82
C GLY A 187 4.83 1.47 16.52
N LEU A 188 4.17 0.62 15.72
CA LEU A 188 2.74 0.74 15.43
C LEU A 188 1.88 0.55 16.69
N ALA A 189 2.23 -0.42 17.54
CA ALA A 189 1.54 -0.65 18.82
C ALA A 189 1.72 0.52 19.81
N ALA A 190 2.80 1.30 19.70
CA ALA A 190 3.04 2.46 20.56
C ALA A 190 2.09 3.63 20.30
N LEU A 191 1.68 3.84 19.05
CA LEU A 191 0.90 5.00 18.63
C LEU A 191 -0.44 5.18 19.38
N PRO A 192 -1.32 4.15 19.52
CA PRO A 192 -2.56 4.31 20.26
C PRO A 192 -2.32 4.61 21.75
N HIS A 193 -1.27 4.03 22.36
CA HIS A 193 -0.90 4.34 23.73
C HIS A 193 -0.45 5.78 23.91
N LEU A 194 0.35 6.29 22.98
CA LEU A 194 0.83 7.67 23.00
C LEU A 194 -0.29 8.69 22.72
N LEU A 195 -1.26 8.34 21.87
CA LEU A 195 -2.46 9.14 21.67
C LEU A 195 -3.26 9.28 22.98
N ILE A 196 -3.48 8.15 23.66
CA ILE A 196 -4.18 8.10 24.94
C ILE A 196 -3.41 8.89 26.00
N ALA A 197 -2.10 8.66 26.13
CA ALA A 197 -1.25 9.40 27.06
C ALA A 197 -1.26 10.90 26.80
N GLY A 198 -1.14 11.31 25.53
CA GLY A 198 -1.17 12.71 25.13
C GLY A 198 -2.51 13.37 25.41
N SER A 199 -3.62 12.64 25.30
CA SER A 199 -4.95 13.14 25.67
C SER A 199 -5.10 13.40 27.18
N GLY A 200 -4.26 12.77 28.01
CA GLY A 200 -4.22 12.95 29.46
C GLY A 200 -3.28 14.05 29.97
N ILE A 201 -2.60 14.81 29.10
CA ILE A 201 -1.68 15.89 29.50
C ILE A 201 -2.43 17.01 30.22
N PHE A 202 -3.62 17.33 29.75
CA PHE A 202 -4.46 18.37 30.34
C PHE A 202 -5.64 17.75 31.08
N PRO A 203 -6.00 18.27 32.27
CA PRO A 203 -7.16 17.77 33.00
C PRO A 203 -8.45 18.02 32.19
N THR A 204 -9.41 17.11 32.30
CA THR A 204 -10.74 17.31 31.74
C THR A 204 -11.59 18.19 32.67
N GLY A 205 -12.53 18.95 32.09
CA GLY A 205 -13.50 19.71 32.88
C GLY A 205 -14.38 18.77 33.71
N ALA A 206 -14.84 19.24 34.87
CA ALA A 206 -15.52 18.41 35.88
C ALA A 206 -16.71 17.58 35.34
N ASP A 207 -17.37 18.05 34.27
CA ASP A 207 -18.60 17.46 33.72
C ASP A 207 -18.47 16.94 32.28
N SER A 208 -17.25 16.78 31.74
CA SER A 208 -17.07 16.35 30.34
C SER A 208 -15.93 15.37 30.15
N GLY A 209 -16.10 14.46 29.19
CA GLY A 209 -15.03 13.57 28.72
C GLY A 209 -13.93 14.31 27.95
N PRO A 210 -12.94 13.59 27.37
CA PRO A 210 -11.89 14.20 26.56
C PRO A 210 -12.49 14.98 25.38
N GLY A 211 -12.18 16.28 25.33
CA GLY A 211 -12.66 17.21 24.32
C GLY A 211 -11.61 17.54 23.27
N ARG A 212 -11.82 18.68 22.58
CA ARG A 212 -10.96 19.08 21.45
C ARG A 212 -9.50 19.32 21.88
N LEU A 213 -9.25 19.90 23.06
CA LEU A 213 -7.88 20.16 23.54
C LEU A 213 -7.10 18.85 23.79
N GLN A 214 -7.76 17.85 24.35
CA GLN A 214 -7.18 16.54 24.63
C GLN A 214 -6.87 15.77 23.33
N LEU A 215 -7.74 15.87 22.32
CA LEU A 215 -7.45 15.31 20.99
C LEU A 215 -6.26 16.01 20.35
N LEU A 216 -6.19 17.34 20.42
CA LEU A 216 -5.07 18.13 19.90
C LEU A 216 -3.74 17.71 20.54
N SER A 217 -3.68 17.63 21.89
CA SER A 217 -2.46 17.21 22.59
C SER A 217 -2.08 15.77 22.28
N GLY A 218 -3.07 14.87 22.20
CA GLY A 218 -2.88 13.49 21.73
C GLY A 218 -2.24 13.42 20.34
N CYS A 219 -2.80 14.16 19.36
CA CYS A 219 -2.26 14.24 18.01
C CYS A 219 -0.82 14.78 18.00
N VAL A 220 -0.51 15.82 18.77
CA VAL A 220 0.85 16.37 18.84
C VAL A 220 1.85 15.34 19.40
N VAL A 221 1.48 14.58 20.43
CA VAL A 221 2.37 13.52 20.96
C VAL A 221 2.62 12.42 19.93
N VAL A 222 1.57 11.97 19.22
CA VAL A 222 1.70 10.99 18.13
C VAL A 222 2.56 11.53 16.99
N LEU A 223 2.42 12.80 16.65
CA LEU A 223 3.22 13.47 15.62
C LEU A 223 4.70 13.45 15.98
N ILE A 224 5.04 13.85 17.20
CA ILE A 224 6.43 13.86 17.69
C ILE A 224 7.01 12.44 17.67
N ALA A 225 6.27 11.46 18.18
CA ALA A 225 6.72 10.07 18.21
C ALA A 225 6.90 9.49 16.80
N SER A 226 5.97 9.78 15.90
CA SER A 226 6.03 9.32 14.51
C SER A 226 7.20 9.95 13.77
N ALA A 227 7.43 11.25 13.94
CA ALA A 227 8.59 11.95 13.37
C ALA A 227 9.91 11.38 13.92
N LEU A 228 9.96 11.09 15.22
CA LEU A 228 11.13 10.45 15.84
C LEU A 228 11.39 9.06 15.24
N LEU A 229 10.34 8.24 15.05
CA LEU A 229 10.47 6.92 14.43
C LEU A 229 10.92 7.02 12.96
N VAL A 230 10.39 7.96 12.17
CA VAL A 230 10.85 8.20 10.79
C VAL A 230 12.35 8.56 10.74
N VAL A 231 12.84 9.37 11.69
CA VAL A 231 14.26 9.75 11.74
C VAL A 231 15.15 8.61 12.25
N LEU A 232 14.67 7.84 13.22
CA LEU A 232 15.46 6.81 13.88
C LEU A 232 15.47 5.47 13.14
N LEU A 233 14.45 5.12 12.37
CA LEU A 233 14.39 3.84 11.67
C LEU A 233 15.08 3.93 10.30
N PRO A 234 15.96 2.97 9.95
CA PRO A 234 16.65 2.96 8.66
C PRO A 234 15.74 2.57 7.49
N HIS A 235 14.69 1.77 7.73
CA HIS A 235 13.78 1.23 6.72
C HIS A 235 12.37 1.05 7.28
N GLY A 236 11.34 1.04 6.41
CA GLY A 236 9.96 0.77 6.83
C GLY A 236 9.28 1.94 7.53
N ASP A 237 9.65 3.15 7.15
CA ASP A 237 9.12 4.40 7.69
C ASP A 237 7.70 4.72 7.21
N ALA A 238 7.21 4.08 6.15
CA ALA A 238 5.90 4.34 5.53
C ALA A 238 4.74 4.44 6.54
N VAL A 239 4.63 3.52 7.50
CA VAL A 239 3.54 3.54 8.50
C VAL A 239 3.68 4.73 9.47
N PHE A 240 4.91 5.13 9.79
CA PHE A 240 5.19 6.29 10.64
C PHE A 240 5.01 7.61 9.88
N VAL A 241 5.28 7.63 8.57
CA VAL A 241 4.91 8.75 7.69
C VAL A 241 3.39 8.90 7.63
N ALA A 242 2.65 7.79 7.52
CA ALA A 242 1.19 7.79 7.58
C ALA A 242 0.68 8.35 8.91
N ALA A 243 1.25 7.89 10.03
CA ALA A 243 0.90 8.36 11.37
C ALA A 243 1.27 9.83 11.58
N ALA A 244 2.43 10.29 11.09
CA ALA A 244 2.84 11.69 11.14
C ALA A 244 1.89 12.58 10.33
N LEU A 245 1.52 12.18 9.11
CA LEU A 245 0.54 12.92 8.31
C LEU A 245 -0.82 12.97 9.01
N GLY A 246 -1.32 11.82 9.47
CA GLY A 246 -2.63 11.72 10.13
C GLY A 246 -2.69 12.56 11.41
N SER A 247 -1.64 12.53 12.22
CA SER A 247 -1.56 13.30 13.45
C SER A 247 -1.34 14.80 13.21
N ALA A 248 -0.55 15.20 12.20
CA ALA A 248 -0.40 16.60 11.82
C ALA A 248 -1.72 17.20 11.32
N VAL A 249 -2.42 16.51 10.42
CA VAL A 249 -3.73 16.94 9.92
C VAL A 249 -4.76 16.92 11.05
N GLY A 250 -4.76 15.89 11.90
CA GLY A 250 -5.64 15.80 13.06
C GLY A 250 -5.43 16.96 14.05
N ALA A 251 -4.17 17.32 14.33
CA ALA A 251 -3.83 18.47 15.16
C ALA A 251 -4.30 19.78 14.51
N LEU A 252 -4.04 20.00 13.23
CA LEU A 252 -4.47 21.20 12.50
C LEU A 252 -6.00 21.32 12.44
N ALA A 253 -6.70 20.23 12.13
CA ALA A 253 -8.15 20.18 12.07
C ALA A 253 -8.78 20.46 13.44
N THR A 254 -8.23 19.86 14.50
CA THR A 254 -8.70 20.08 15.87
C THR A 254 -8.39 21.50 16.35
N PHE A 255 -7.21 22.04 16.03
CA PHE A 255 -6.87 23.43 16.32
C PHE A 255 -7.82 24.40 15.61
N GLY A 256 -8.12 24.17 14.32
CA GLY A 256 -9.14 24.92 13.58
C GLY A 256 -10.49 24.87 14.27
N ALA A 257 -10.92 23.68 14.73
CA ALA A 257 -12.17 23.49 15.47
C ALA A 257 -12.20 24.23 16.82
N LEU A 258 -11.05 24.45 17.48
CA LEU A 258 -10.99 25.31 18.67
C LEU A 258 -11.21 26.77 18.29
N MET A 259 -10.62 27.23 17.19
CA MET A 259 -10.66 28.65 16.80
C MET A 259 -12.01 29.07 16.20
N THR A 260 -12.67 28.18 15.46
CA THR A 260 -13.95 28.47 14.80
C THR A 260 -15.17 27.99 15.58
N GLU A 261 -14.96 27.31 16.71
CA GLU A 261 -15.96 26.58 17.47
C GLU A 261 -16.74 25.51 16.67
N ALA A 262 -16.28 25.16 15.46
CA ALA A 262 -16.95 24.28 14.51
C ALA A 262 -17.31 22.91 15.10
N SER A 263 -18.46 22.38 14.72
CA SER A 263 -18.94 21.08 15.17
C SER A 263 -18.04 19.93 14.68
N PRO A 264 -18.00 18.78 15.36
CA PRO A 264 -17.17 17.66 14.94
C PRO A 264 -17.47 17.17 13.52
N SER A 265 -18.74 17.20 13.10
CA SER A 265 -19.18 16.82 11.75
C SER A 265 -18.66 17.78 10.68
N GLU A 266 -18.66 19.09 10.94
CA GLU A 266 -18.12 20.10 10.03
C GLU A 266 -16.62 19.88 9.76
N VAL A 267 -15.85 19.70 10.84
CA VAL A 267 -14.39 19.49 10.78
C VAL A 267 -14.07 18.17 10.10
N ALA A 268 -14.82 17.10 10.41
CA ALA A 268 -14.68 15.81 9.77
C ALA A 268 -15.03 15.85 8.28
N GLY A 269 -16.09 16.57 7.90
CA GLY A 269 -16.49 16.77 6.50
C GLY A 269 -15.38 17.38 5.67
N VAL A 270 -14.82 18.50 6.13
CA VAL A 270 -13.70 19.17 5.46
C VAL A 270 -12.47 18.25 5.41
N THR A 271 -12.14 17.60 6.53
CA THR A 271 -10.96 16.71 6.60
C THR A 271 -11.07 15.52 5.65
N ALA A 272 -12.24 14.89 5.55
CA ALA A 272 -12.50 13.79 4.63
C ALA A 272 -12.31 14.21 3.17
N VAL A 273 -12.92 15.33 2.76
CA VAL A 273 -12.82 15.84 1.38
C VAL A 273 -11.39 16.22 1.04
N VAL A 274 -10.70 16.94 1.93
CA VAL A 274 -9.29 17.32 1.72
C VAL A 274 -8.39 16.09 1.60
N ALA A 275 -8.56 15.08 2.46
CA ALA A 275 -7.78 13.85 2.40
C ALA A 275 -7.96 13.10 1.06
N ILE A 276 -9.21 13.02 0.55
CA ILE A 276 -9.51 12.34 -0.72
C ILE A 276 -8.99 13.13 -1.93
N ILE A 277 -9.12 14.46 -1.91
CA ILE A 277 -8.61 15.31 -2.99
C ILE A 277 -7.07 15.26 -3.00
N ALA A 278 -6.43 15.25 -1.83
CA ALA A 278 -4.97 15.20 -1.71
C ALA A 278 -4.36 13.95 -2.39
N LEU A 279 -5.06 12.80 -2.39
CA LEU A 279 -4.62 11.56 -3.06
C LEU A 279 -4.23 11.78 -4.54
N ALA A 280 -4.90 12.69 -5.26
CA ALA A 280 -4.60 12.98 -6.66
C ALA A 280 -3.23 13.66 -6.86
N TRP A 281 -2.71 14.32 -5.83
CA TRP A 281 -1.45 15.08 -5.88
C TRP A 281 -0.26 14.31 -5.30
N LEU A 282 -0.50 13.23 -4.55
CA LEU A 282 0.53 12.47 -3.86
C LEU A 282 1.61 11.88 -4.78
N PRO A 283 1.31 11.31 -5.96
CA PRO A 283 2.34 10.80 -6.85
C PRO A 283 3.35 11.89 -7.25
N GLY A 284 2.86 13.08 -7.62
CA GLY A 284 3.71 14.21 -7.99
C GLY A 284 4.51 14.78 -6.80
N MET A 285 3.92 14.82 -5.61
CA MET A 285 4.60 15.30 -4.40
C MET A 285 5.69 14.34 -3.90
N SER A 286 5.45 13.03 -3.96
CA SER A 286 6.41 12.01 -3.55
C SER A 286 7.66 12.02 -4.45
N ALA A 287 7.47 12.12 -5.77
CA ALA A 287 8.56 12.20 -6.74
C ALA A 287 9.47 13.42 -6.52
N ARG A 288 8.87 14.59 -6.21
CA ARG A 288 9.62 15.82 -5.88
C ARG A 288 10.37 15.72 -4.56
N SER A 289 9.71 15.19 -3.52
CA SER A 289 10.28 15.07 -2.18
C SER A 289 11.44 14.09 -2.13
N ALA A 290 11.35 13.02 -2.92
CA ALA A 290 12.45 12.07 -3.09
C ALA A 290 13.55 12.55 -4.03
N ARG A 291 13.47 13.77 -4.60
CA ARG A 291 14.45 14.36 -5.53
C ARG A 291 14.82 13.44 -6.70
N LEU A 292 13.88 12.65 -7.20
CA LEU A 292 14.15 11.78 -8.34
C LEU A 292 14.65 12.65 -9.50
N PRO A 293 15.71 12.24 -10.22
CA PRO A 293 16.15 12.93 -11.42
C PRO A 293 15.01 12.82 -12.43
N ILE A 294 14.17 13.85 -12.46
CA ILE A 294 13.15 14.03 -13.48
C ILE A 294 13.92 14.21 -14.77
N GLY A 295 13.96 13.15 -15.57
CA GLY A 295 14.53 13.12 -16.92
C GLY A 295 13.69 13.98 -17.87
N TYR A 296 13.53 15.26 -17.55
CA TYR A 296 13.02 16.24 -18.50
C TYR A 296 14.21 16.67 -19.34
N ARG A 297 14.44 15.96 -20.44
CA ARG A 297 15.25 16.50 -21.54
C ARG A 297 14.34 17.45 -22.32
N SER A 298 14.69 18.73 -22.37
CA SER A 298 13.96 19.68 -23.22
C SER A 298 14.13 19.26 -24.69
N PRO A 299 13.16 19.56 -25.59
CA PRO A 299 13.31 19.29 -27.02
C PRO A 299 14.61 19.87 -27.62
N ASP A 300 15.10 21.00 -27.08
CA ASP A 300 16.37 21.61 -27.44
C ASP A 300 17.60 20.77 -27.06
N GLN A 301 17.53 20.00 -25.95
CA GLN A 301 18.60 19.07 -25.56
C GLN A 301 18.60 17.78 -26.38
N ILE A 302 17.49 17.46 -27.06
CA ILE A 302 17.38 16.32 -27.98
C ILE A 302 17.79 16.73 -29.40
N SER A 303 17.51 17.98 -29.80
CA SER A 303 17.88 18.53 -31.11
C SER A 303 19.35 18.96 -31.20
N GLN A 304 19.98 19.32 -30.07
CA GLN A 304 21.44 19.48 -29.96
C GLN A 304 22.13 18.10 -29.86
N GLY A 305 22.08 17.36 -30.96
CA GLY A 305 22.85 16.13 -31.11
C GLY A 305 24.35 16.39 -31.01
N ARG A 306 25.03 15.66 -30.10
CA ARG A 306 26.48 15.44 -30.05
C ARG A 306 27.37 16.70 -30.06
N ASP A 307 27.33 17.50 -29.02
CA ASP A 307 28.50 18.32 -28.66
C ASP A 307 28.71 18.43 -27.14
N TYR A 308 28.68 17.29 -26.46
CA TYR A 308 29.35 17.17 -25.16
C TYR A 308 30.68 16.48 -25.39
N GLY A 309 31.69 17.29 -25.65
CA GLY A 309 33.08 16.90 -25.49
C GLY A 309 33.35 16.55 -24.03
N ARG A 310 33.87 15.34 -23.83
CA ARG A 310 34.91 14.99 -22.85
C ARG A 310 34.82 15.67 -21.48
N ASP A 311 34.21 14.94 -20.54
CA ASP A 311 34.55 14.82 -19.11
C ASP A 311 33.28 14.72 -18.28
N GLU A 312 32.86 13.47 -18.12
CA GLU A 312 32.27 12.83 -16.94
C GLU A 312 31.49 11.63 -17.50
N GLU A 313 32.15 10.46 -17.51
CA GLU A 313 31.41 9.24 -17.18
C GLU A 313 30.84 9.49 -15.78
N GLU A 314 29.73 10.22 -15.70
CA GLU A 314 28.94 10.34 -14.49
C GLU A 314 28.47 8.91 -14.26
N HIS A 315 29.24 8.18 -13.46
CA HIS A 315 28.98 6.81 -13.08
C HIS A 315 27.64 6.90 -12.35
N ILE A 316 26.56 6.66 -13.10
CA ILE A 316 25.20 6.69 -12.60
C ILE A 316 25.19 5.64 -11.50
N ASP A 317 25.27 6.09 -10.25
CA ASP A 317 25.33 5.22 -9.08
C ASP A 317 23.94 4.58 -8.94
N PHE A 318 23.76 3.45 -9.63
CA PHE A 318 22.52 2.69 -9.70
C PHE A 318 22.04 2.31 -8.30
N ASP A 319 22.95 2.12 -7.34
CA ASP A 319 22.62 1.84 -5.95
C ASP A 319 22.03 3.05 -5.23
N ARG A 320 22.59 4.25 -5.44
CA ARG A 320 22.01 5.50 -4.91
C ARG A 320 20.64 5.79 -5.51
N ILE A 321 20.47 5.64 -6.81
CA ILE A 321 19.19 5.85 -7.49
C ILE A 321 18.17 4.80 -7.02
N GLY A 322 18.59 3.54 -6.89
CA GLY A 322 17.75 2.47 -6.36
C GLY A 322 17.28 2.73 -4.93
N ALA A 323 18.17 3.20 -4.05
CA ALA A 323 17.83 3.59 -2.68
C ALA A 323 16.87 4.81 -2.65
N GLN A 324 17.06 5.78 -3.55
CA GLN A 324 16.22 6.97 -3.67
C GLN A 324 14.81 6.63 -4.17
N VAL A 325 14.69 5.76 -5.18
CA VAL A 325 13.41 5.25 -5.68
C VAL A 325 12.67 4.46 -4.61
N ARG A 326 13.38 3.62 -3.85
CA ARG A 326 12.78 2.84 -2.75
C ARG A 326 12.21 3.75 -1.66
N ARG A 327 12.96 4.79 -1.26
CA ARG A 327 12.47 5.80 -0.32
C ARG A 327 11.28 6.58 -0.89
N ALA A 328 11.30 6.95 -2.17
CA ALA A 328 10.15 7.60 -2.82
C ALA A 328 8.89 6.73 -2.72
N HIS A 329 9.03 5.43 -2.95
CA HIS A 329 7.93 4.48 -2.89
C HIS A 329 7.40 4.29 -1.46
N GLU A 330 8.28 4.17 -0.46
CA GLU A 330 7.89 4.08 0.96
C GLU A 330 7.20 5.35 1.45
N LEU A 331 7.70 6.54 1.07
CA LEU A 331 7.05 7.82 1.35
C LEU A 331 5.66 7.92 0.70
N LEU A 332 5.54 7.55 -0.58
CA LEU A 332 4.25 7.55 -1.27
C LEU A 332 3.25 6.60 -0.60
N LEU A 333 3.69 5.39 -0.25
CA LEU A 333 2.89 4.42 0.47
C LEU A 333 2.40 4.99 1.80
N GLY A 334 3.29 5.62 2.57
CA GLY A 334 2.93 6.26 3.83
C GLY A 334 1.93 7.40 3.68
N LEU A 335 2.11 8.28 2.69
CA LEU A 335 1.17 9.36 2.41
C LEU A 335 -0.22 8.82 2.00
N VAL A 336 -0.27 7.78 1.17
CA VAL A 336 -1.52 7.14 0.75
C VAL A 336 -2.24 6.50 1.94
N ILE A 337 -1.52 5.73 2.76
CA ILE A 337 -2.08 5.12 3.98
C ILE A 337 -2.55 6.21 4.94
N GLY A 338 -1.79 7.31 5.10
CA GLY A 338 -2.16 8.42 5.96
C GLY A 338 -3.44 9.12 5.52
N CYS A 339 -3.58 9.43 4.22
CA CYS A 339 -4.81 9.99 3.67
C CYS A 339 -6.00 9.03 3.80
N ALA A 340 -5.79 7.73 3.58
CA ALA A 340 -6.82 6.71 3.73
C ALA A 340 -7.27 6.58 5.20
N ALA A 341 -6.32 6.56 6.14
CA ALA A 341 -6.59 6.53 7.58
C ALA A 341 -7.31 7.79 8.06
N LEU A 342 -6.94 8.96 7.54
CA LEU A 342 -7.65 10.23 7.80
C LEU A 342 -9.09 10.15 7.32
N ALA A 343 -9.35 9.63 6.12
CA ALA A 343 -10.69 9.44 5.61
C ALA A 343 -11.50 8.43 6.44
N VAL A 344 -10.87 7.36 6.95
CA VAL A 344 -11.52 6.43 7.89
C VAL A 344 -11.89 7.12 9.20
N ALA A 345 -10.96 7.88 9.79
CA ALA A 345 -11.20 8.59 11.04
C ALA A 345 -12.28 9.68 10.90
N SER A 346 -12.26 10.47 9.83
CA SER A 346 -13.24 11.53 9.63
C SER A 346 -14.57 11.00 9.09
N ALA A 347 -14.56 10.32 7.93
CA ALA A 347 -15.79 9.88 7.28
C ALA A 347 -16.41 8.64 7.93
N GLY A 348 -15.59 7.65 8.28
CA GLY A 348 -16.08 6.42 8.92
C GLY A 348 -16.50 6.64 10.37
N VAL A 349 -15.57 7.11 11.21
CA VAL A 349 -15.79 7.18 12.67
C VAL A 349 -16.64 8.39 13.07
N VAL A 350 -16.43 9.58 12.51
CA VAL A 350 -17.19 10.78 12.90
C VAL A 350 -18.47 10.91 12.09
N LEU A 351 -18.40 10.95 10.76
CA LEU A 351 -19.58 11.18 9.93
C LEU A 351 -20.51 9.96 9.87
N GLY A 352 -19.97 8.74 9.86
CA GLY A 352 -20.76 7.50 9.80
C GLY A 352 -21.65 7.29 11.03
N PHE A 353 -21.27 7.84 12.18
CA PHE A 353 -22.03 7.81 13.44
C PHE A 353 -22.78 9.13 13.70
N SER A 354 -22.79 10.06 12.76
CA SER A 354 -23.58 11.29 12.87
C SER A 354 -25.06 10.99 12.61
N ASP A 355 -25.94 11.74 13.28
CA ASP A 355 -27.40 11.69 13.04
C ASP A 355 -27.81 12.51 11.81
N ASP A 356 -26.89 13.27 11.21
CA ASP A 356 -27.14 14.07 10.02
C ASP A 356 -27.04 13.23 8.74
N VAL A 357 -28.12 13.24 7.95
CA VAL A 357 -28.21 12.55 6.66
C VAL A 357 -27.15 13.04 5.69
N TRP A 358 -26.79 14.33 5.70
CA TRP A 358 -25.76 14.86 4.81
C TRP A 358 -24.38 14.33 5.17
N ALA A 359 -24.10 14.16 6.48
CA ALA A 359 -22.86 13.55 6.96
C ALA A 359 -22.78 12.08 6.55
N GLN A 360 -23.86 11.32 6.69
CA GLN A 360 -23.94 9.92 6.26
C GLN A 360 -23.77 9.76 4.74
N LEU A 361 -24.37 10.65 3.93
CA LEU A 361 -24.20 10.67 2.48
C LEU A 361 -22.76 11.02 2.09
N LEU A 362 -22.13 11.97 2.79
CA LEU A 362 -20.71 12.29 2.58
C LEU A 362 -19.80 11.11 2.94
N ALA A 363 -20.11 10.38 4.02
CA ALA A 363 -19.39 9.16 4.40
C ALA A 363 -19.51 8.06 3.34
N LEU A 364 -20.71 7.86 2.79
CA LEU A 364 -20.97 6.92 1.69
C LEU A 364 -20.13 7.29 0.46
N ALA A 365 -20.21 8.56 0.04
CA ALA A 365 -19.45 9.06 -1.11
C ALA A 365 -17.93 8.94 -0.88
N ALA A 366 -17.45 9.22 0.34
CA ALA A 366 -16.05 9.09 0.71
C ALA A 366 -15.54 7.65 0.63
N GLY A 367 -16.31 6.67 1.14
CA GLY A 367 -15.96 5.25 1.05
C GLY A 367 -15.87 4.77 -0.40
N ILE A 368 -16.84 5.13 -1.23
CA ILE A 368 -16.86 4.81 -2.67
C ILE A 368 -15.70 5.51 -3.40
N ALA A 369 -15.48 6.80 -3.15
CA ALA A 369 -14.38 7.55 -3.74
C ALA A 369 -13.03 6.91 -3.45
N LEU A 370 -12.79 6.49 -2.20
CA LEU A 370 -11.52 5.88 -1.81
C LEU A 370 -11.26 4.57 -2.56
N MET A 371 -12.30 3.75 -2.76
CA MET A 371 -12.20 2.52 -3.57
C MET A 371 -11.94 2.82 -5.06
N LEU A 372 -12.57 3.86 -5.62
CA LEU A 372 -12.34 4.25 -7.02
C LEU A 372 -10.94 4.83 -7.22
N ARG A 373 -10.44 5.60 -6.25
CA ARG A 373 -9.09 6.16 -6.23
C ARG A 373 -7.99 5.11 -6.21
N ALA A 374 -8.29 3.86 -5.84
CA ALA A 374 -7.33 2.75 -5.95
C ALA A 374 -6.77 2.59 -7.37
N ARG A 375 -7.50 3.03 -8.40
CA ARG A 375 -7.06 3.00 -9.81
C ARG A 375 -5.93 3.97 -10.16
N LEU A 376 -5.66 4.95 -9.32
CA LEU A 376 -4.54 5.87 -9.54
C LEU A 376 -3.18 5.23 -9.25
N PHE A 377 -3.17 4.04 -8.65
CA PHE A 377 -1.97 3.39 -8.14
C PHE A 377 -1.84 1.99 -8.72
N ASP A 378 -0.62 1.63 -9.14
CA ASP A 378 -0.31 0.31 -9.69
C ASP A 378 0.14 -0.69 -8.62
N TYR A 379 0.55 -0.22 -7.45
CA TYR A 379 1.13 -1.06 -6.42
C TYR A 379 0.08 -1.69 -5.50
N THR A 380 0.16 -3.01 -5.33
CA THR A 380 -0.79 -3.81 -4.55
C THR A 380 -1.02 -3.27 -3.14
N ALA A 381 0.02 -2.80 -2.45
CA ALA A 381 -0.12 -2.27 -1.09
C ALA A 381 -0.95 -0.97 -1.05
N GLN A 382 -0.77 -0.08 -2.02
CA GLN A 382 -1.51 1.18 -2.14
C GLN A 382 -2.98 0.91 -2.51
N VAL A 383 -3.19 0.06 -3.52
CA VAL A 383 -4.51 -0.40 -3.97
C VAL A 383 -5.27 -1.07 -2.82
N ALA A 384 -4.65 -2.06 -2.16
CA ALA A 384 -5.26 -2.79 -1.07
C ALA A 384 -5.61 -1.86 0.10
N SER A 385 -4.71 -0.94 0.48
CA SER A 385 -4.97 0.02 1.55
C SER A 385 -6.20 0.88 1.25
N LEU A 386 -6.33 1.41 0.04
CA LEU A 386 -7.46 2.26 -0.35
C LEU A 386 -8.78 1.49 -0.40
N VAL A 387 -8.76 0.29 -0.99
CA VAL A 387 -9.95 -0.58 -1.05
C VAL A 387 -10.39 -1.01 0.34
N VAL A 388 -9.46 -1.46 1.19
CA VAL A 388 -9.77 -1.88 2.57
C VAL A 388 -10.28 -0.71 3.39
N CYS A 389 -9.64 0.46 3.33
CA CYS A 389 -10.13 1.65 4.04
C CYS A 389 -11.50 2.10 3.54
N GLY A 390 -11.77 2.02 2.24
CA GLY A 390 -13.08 2.34 1.68
C GLY A 390 -14.16 1.39 2.19
N LEU A 391 -13.88 0.09 2.23
CA LEU A 391 -14.77 -0.92 2.84
C LEU A 391 -14.97 -0.68 4.33
N VAL A 392 -13.93 -0.29 5.07
CA VAL A 392 -14.03 0.04 6.50
C VAL A 392 -14.93 1.26 6.70
N ILE A 393 -14.82 2.31 5.88
CA ILE A 393 -15.72 3.48 5.95
C ILE A 393 -17.16 3.06 5.73
N LEU A 394 -17.43 2.24 4.70
CA LEU A 394 -18.78 1.73 4.42
C LEU A 394 -19.31 0.86 5.56
N GLY A 395 -18.46 0.00 6.13
CA GLY A 395 -18.81 -0.83 7.29
C GLY A 395 -19.14 0.01 8.53
N LEU A 396 -18.34 1.04 8.83
CA LEU A 396 -18.59 1.97 9.93
C LEU A 396 -19.85 2.80 9.71
N LEU A 397 -20.13 3.22 8.48
CA LEU A 397 -21.39 3.89 8.12
C LEU A 397 -22.58 2.97 8.36
N ILE A 398 -22.53 1.72 7.88
CA ILE A 398 -23.60 0.73 8.09
C ILE A 398 -23.82 0.52 9.60
N LEU A 399 -22.73 0.39 10.36
CA LEU A 399 -22.78 0.23 11.80
C LEU A 399 -23.40 1.46 12.48
N GLY A 400 -22.98 2.67 12.12
CA GLY A 400 -23.50 3.92 12.68
C GLY A 400 -24.99 4.12 12.39
N VAL A 401 -25.44 3.89 11.15
CA VAL A 401 -26.87 3.93 10.78
C VAL A 401 -27.68 2.89 11.53
N THR A 402 -27.13 1.69 11.74
CA THR A 402 -27.81 0.61 12.49
C THR A 402 -27.97 0.96 13.97
N LEU A 403 -26.92 1.55 14.59
CA LEU A 403 -26.92 1.87 16.01
C LEU A 403 -27.72 3.14 16.33
N ASN A 404 -27.75 4.12 15.42
CA ASN A 404 -28.49 5.37 15.58
C ASN A 404 -29.78 5.37 14.75
N THR A 405 -30.74 4.52 15.14
CA THR A 405 -32.04 4.49 14.46
C THR A 405 -32.79 5.82 14.66
N PRO A 406 -33.30 6.47 13.58
CA PRO A 406 -34.00 7.74 13.69
C PRO A 406 -35.14 7.71 14.72
N HIS A 407 -35.17 8.69 15.62
CA HIS A 407 -36.17 8.77 16.70
C HIS A 407 -37.62 8.72 16.18
N ALA A 408 -37.89 9.25 14.98
CA ALA A 408 -39.21 9.19 14.35
C ALA A 408 -39.69 7.75 14.09
N LEU A 409 -38.80 6.87 13.63
CA LEU A 409 -39.11 5.46 13.39
C LEU A 409 -39.31 4.69 14.70
N LEU A 410 -38.54 5.06 15.72
CA LEU A 410 -38.70 4.48 17.05
C LEU A 410 -40.04 4.91 17.69
N GLN A 411 -40.43 6.18 17.52
CA GLN A 411 -41.71 6.69 18.00
C GLN A 411 -42.91 6.02 17.30
N SER A 412 -42.87 5.84 15.98
CA SER A 412 -43.94 5.12 15.27
C SER A 412 -44.05 3.67 15.73
N PHE A 413 -42.92 3.00 15.98
CA PHE A 413 -42.90 1.64 16.50
C PHE A 413 -43.48 1.55 17.91
N ILE A 414 -43.13 2.47 18.82
CA ILE A 414 -43.70 2.55 20.17
C ILE A 414 -45.21 2.81 20.11
N GLN A 415 -45.68 3.58 19.12
CA GLN A 415 -47.11 3.83 18.89
C GLN A 415 -47.86 2.63 18.27
N GLY A 416 -47.17 1.51 18.03
CA GLY A 416 -47.74 0.27 17.51
C GLY A 416 -47.70 0.14 15.98
N ASP A 417 -47.19 1.14 15.26
CA ASP A 417 -47.03 1.07 13.81
C ASP A 417 -45.61 0.64 13.43
N SER A 418 -45.47 -0.64 13.10
CA SER A 418 -44.20 -1.23 12.66
C SER A 418 -43.93 -1.06 11.16
N ALA A 419 -44.88 -0.56 10.38
CA ALA A 419 -44.74 -0.51 8.92
C ALA A 419 -43.57 0.39 8.45
N PRO A 420 -43.37 1.62 8.98
CA PRO A 420 -42.25 2.48 8.57
C PRO A 420 -40.88 1.88 8.88
N LEU A 421 -40.75 1.22 10.04
CA LEU A 421 -39.52 0.56 10.45
C LEU A 421 -39.21 -0.65 9.57
N ASN A 422 -40.21 -1.48 9.27
CA ASN A 422 -40.05 -2.65 8.40
C ASN A 422 -39.65 -2.25 6.98
N ILE A 423 -40.22 -1.16 6.43
CA ILE A 423 -39.83 -0.62 5.12
C ILE A 423 -38.36 -0.14 5.15
N HIS A 424 -37.96 0.57 6.20
CA HIS A 424 -36.58 1.01 6.37
C HIS A 424 -35.60 -0.17 6.42
N ILE A 425 -35.90 -1.18 7.24
CA ILE A 425 -35.08 -2.40 7.36
C ILE A 425 -34.98 -3.12 6.01
N LEU A 426 -36.09 -3.25 5.28
CA LEU A 426 -36.12 -3.92 3.99
C LEU A 426 -35.23 -3.19 2.96
N TRP A 427 -35.36 -1.88 2.85
CA TRP A 427 -34.53 -1.07 1.95
C TRP A 427 -33.06 -1.08 2.33
N PHE A 428 -32.76 -0.98 3.62
CA PHE A 428 -31.39 -0.98 4.13
C PHE A 428 -30.72 -2.34 3.89
N ALA A 429 -31.40 -3.44 4.20
CA ALA A 429 -30.93 -4.79 3.91
C ALA A 429 -30.75 -5.04 2.40
N ALA A 430 -31.69 -4.55 1.57
CA ALA A 430 -31.57 -4.64 0.12
C ALA A 430 -30.38 -3.84 -0.42
N ALA A 431 -30.12 -2.64 0.12
CA ALA A 431 -28.98 -1.81 -0.27
C ALA A 431 -27.64 -2.49 0.09
N ILE A 432 -27.52 -3.04 1.31
CA ILE A 432 -26.32 -3.78 1.75
C ILE A 432 -26.13 -5.04 0.91
N GLY A 433 -27.19 -5.84 0.73
CA GLY A 433 -27.17 -7.06 -0.06
C GLY A 433 -26.81 -6.79 -1.53
N GLY A 434 -27.37 -5.73 -2.11
CA GLY A 434 -27.05 -5.27 -3.46
C GLY A 434 -25.60 -4.84 -3.61
N GLY A 435 -25.07 -4.05 -2.66
CA GLY A 435 -23.66 -3.65 -2.62
C GLY A 435 -22.71 -4.84 -2.50
N ALA A 436 -23.00 -5.78 -1.59
CA ALA A 436 -22.21 -7.00 -1.43
C ALA A 436 -22.24 -7.87 -2.69
N ALA A 437 -23.42 -8.07 -3.29
CA ALA A 437 -23.57 -8.81 -4.53
C ALA A 437 -22.78 -8.16 -5.67
N LEU A 438 -22.83 -6.83 -5.79
CA LEU A 438 -22.05 -6.08 -6.79
C LEU A 438 -20.55 -6.31 -6.62
N LEU A 439 -20.03 -6.18 -5.39
CA LEU A 439 -18.61 -6.41 -5.10
C LEU A 439 -18.17 -7.84 -5.43
N VAL A 440 -19.01 -8.83 -5.09
CA VAL A 440 -18.75 -10.25 -5.42
C VAL A 440 -18.76 -10.48 -6.93
N ILE A 441 -19.75 -9.94 -7.65
CA ILE A 441 -19.84 -10.07 -9.11
C ILE A 441 -18.61 -9.45 -9.78
N VAL A 442 -18.19 -8.25 -9.34
CA VAL A 442 -17.00 -7.57 -9.85
C VAL A 442 -15.75 -8.42 -9.57
N GLY A 443 -15.56 -8.88 -8.33
CA GLY A 443 -14.41 -9.67 -7.91
C GLY A 443 -14.28 -11.02 -8.66
N LEU A 444 -15.41 -11.64 -9.02
CA LEU A 444 -15.41 -12.90 -9.76
C LEU A 444 -15.32 -12.72 -11.29
N SER A 445 -15.85 -11.62 -11.82
CA SER A 445 -15.97 -11.41 -13.27
C SER A 445 -14.77 -10.70 -13.88
N VAL A 446 -14.27 -9.65 -13.22
CA VAL A 446 -13.21 -8.78 -13.76
C VAL A 446 -11.91 -9.55 -14.01
N PRO A 447 -11.40 -10.39 -13.09
CA PRO A 447 -10.15 -11.13 -13.34
C PRO A 447 -10.23 -12.12 -14.51
N ARG A 448 -11.44 -12.65 -14.79
CA ARG A 448 -11.63 -13.67 -15.83
C ARG A 448 -11.90 -13.08 -17.21
N LYS A 449 -12.68 -12.00 -17.28
CA LYS A 449 -13.19 -11.43 -18.54
C LYS A 449 -12.53 -10.10 -18.91
N GLY A 450 -11.79 -9.49 -17.98
CA GLY A 450 -11.36 -8.10 -18.09
C GLY A 450 -12.53 -7.12 -17.98
N VAL A 451 -12.23 -5.83 -17.99
CA VAL A 451 -13.24 -4.76 -18.07
C VAL A 451 -13.36 -4.33 -19.52
N SER A 452 -14.58 -4.34 -20.08
CA SER A 452 -14.78 -3.85 -21.45
C SER A 452 -14.56 -2.33 -21.53
N PRO A 453 -14.18 -1.77 -22.70
CA PRO A 453 -13.95 -0.32 -22.84
C PRO A 453 -15.15 0.53 -22.42
N PHE A 454 -16.36 0.05 -22.67
CA PHE A 454 -17.60 0.71 -22.23
C PHE A 454 -17.68 0.80 -20.70
N TRP A 455 -17.45 -0.31 -19.98
CA TRP A 455 -17.49 -0.33 -18.53
C TRP A 455 -16.33 0.44 -17.89
N GLY A 456 -15.16 0.44 -18.53
CA GLY A 456 -14.04 1.30 -18.13
C GLY A 456 -14.46 2.77 -18.15
N ARG A 457 -15.00 3.24 -19.28
CA ARG A 457 -15.44 4.63 -19.45
C ARG A 457 -16.58 5.02 -18.52
N MET A 458 -17.55 4.13 -18.31
CA MET A 458 -18.65 4.37 -17.35
C MET A 458 -18.13 4.52 -15.93
N LEU A 459 -17.14 3.74 -15.53
CA LEU A 459 -16.54 3.85 -14.21
C LEU A 459 -15.71 5.14 -14.06
N ASP A 460 -15.07 5.62 -15.12
CA ASP A 460 -14.36 6.91 -15.09
C ASP A 460 -15.34 8.09 -14.93
N LEU A 461 -16.49 8.03 -15.61
CA LEU A 461 -17.57 9.02 -15.44
C LEU A 461 -18.15 8.97 -14.03
N PHE A 462 -18.34 7.76 -13.50
CA PHE A 462 -18.83 7.56 -12.14
C PHE A 462 -17.83 8.07 -11.10
N ASP A 463 -16.53 7.82 -11.28
CA ASP A 463 -15.47 8.39 -10.42
C ASP A 463 -15.50 9.92 -10.43
N GLY A 464 -15.53 10.53 -11.62
CA GLY A 464 -15.67 11.98 -11.75
C GLY A 464 -16.93 12.52 -11.06
N PHE A 465 -18.06 11.83 -11.18
CA PHE A 465 -19.31 12.20 -10.52
C PHE A 465 -19.19 12.12 -8.98
N VAL A 466 -18.70 11.01 -8.45
CA VAL A 466 -18.54 10.82 -6.99
C VAL A 466 -17.59 11.85 -6.42
N LEU A 467 -16.49 12.17 -7.10
CA LEU A 467 -15.55 13.19 -6.65
C LEU A 467 -16.15 14.60 -6.69
N LEU A 468 -16.95 14.91 -7.71
CA LEU A 468 -17.62 16.19 -7.82
C LEU A 468 -18.67 16.38 -6.71
N THR A 469 -19.37 15.32 -6.30
CA THR A 469 -20.43 15.39 -5.27
C THR A 469 -19.88 15.56 -3.85
N LEU A 470 -18.62 15.22 -3.59
CA LEU A 470 -17.98 15.42 -2.28
C LEU A 470 -18.05 16.88 -1.81
N VAL A 471 -17.84 17.84 -2.71
CA VAL A 471 -17.84 19.27 -2.36
C VAL A 471 -19.24 19.76 -1.97
N PRO A 472 -20.30 19.59 -2.79
CA PRO A 472 -21.67 19.92 -2.39
C PRO A 472 -22.11 19.23 -1.09
N LEU A 473 -21.79 17.96 -0.91
CA LEU A 473 -22.13 17.23 0.32
C LEU A 473 -21.42 17.83 1.54
N CYS A 474 -20.14 18.20 1.40
CA CYS A 474 -19.42 18.91 2.46
C CYS A 474 -20.06 20.27 2.79
N LEU A 475 -20.48 21.04 1.78
CA LEU A 475 -21.18 22.31 2.01
C LEU A 475 -22.54 22.11 2.70
N ALA A 476 -23.22 20.98 2.45
CA ALA A 476 -24.44 20.62 3.16
C ALA A 476 -24.18 20.29 4.63
N VAL A 477 -23.14 19.52 4.93
CA VAL A 477 -22.71 19.22 6.31
C VAL A 477 -22.32 20.49 7.07
N LEU A 478 -21.74 21.47 6.37
CA LEU A 478 -21.42 22.79 6.91
C LEU A 478 -22.65 23.70 7.15
N GLY A 479 -23.86 23.24 6.82
CA GLY A 479 -25.08 24.03 6.97
C GLY A 479 -25.16 25.27 6.07
N LEU A 480 -24.30 25.37 5.05
CA LEU A 480 -24.25 26.59 4.22
C LEU A 480 -25.52 26.78 3.40
N TYR A 481 -26.16 25.70 2.95
CA TYR A 481 -27.43 25.79 2.21
C TYR A 481 -28.57 26.33 3.06
N THR A 482 -28.64 25.96 4.34
CA THR A 482 -29.66 26.46 5.25
C THR A 482 -29.41 27.92 5.62
N GLN A 483 -28.14 28.29 5.84
CA GLN A 483 -27.74 29.69 6.05
C GLN A 483 -28.12 30.58 4.87
N VAL A 484 -27.73 30.21 3.64
CA VAL A 484 -28.05 30.99 2.43
C VAL A 484 -29.57 31.08 2.23
N ARG A 485 -30.31 29.99 2.44
CA ARG A 485 -31.77 30.01 2.36
C ARG A 485 -32.39 31.00 3.36
N SER A 486 -31.88 31.04 4.59
CA SER A 486 -32.37 31.95 5.64
C SER A 486 -32.07 33.43 5.40
N MET A 487 -31.08 33.76 4.55
CA MET A 487 -30.76 35.14 4.17
C MET A 487 -31.63 35.66 3.02
N VAL A 488 -32.20 34.76 2.21
CA VAL A 488 -33.02 35.09 1.04
C VAL A 488 -34.52 35.05 1.36
N SER A 489 -34.93 34.31 2.40
CA SER A 489 -36.27 34.34 2.99
C SER A 489 -36.43 35.47 3.99
#